data_AF-E8V6K6-F1
#
_entry.id   AF-E8V6K6-F1
#
_cell.length_a   1.000
_cell.length_b   1.000
_cell.length_c   1.000
_cell.angle_alpha   90.00
_cell.angle_beta   90.00
_cell.angle_gamma   90.00
#
_symmetry.space_group_name_H-M   'P 1'
#
loop_
_entity.id
_entity.type
_entity.pdbx_description
1 polymer ?
#
loop_
_entity_poly.entity_id
_entity_poly.type
_entity_poly.pdbx_seq_one_letter_code
_entity_poly.pdbx_strand_id
1 'polypeptide(L)'
;MRPFRTLLNATLLATCLAGASCMVGQQGSAFVVGRETATDGLIRPFEKTHLELPKDPLNEMDRRQLVRMMYAELGFARRPLPVGAPGVILFANGSLKPEASEMRKRLYEKGISSNQGDRIQITDVQVRPDHIIFDINGGPYVKHRFLRHFEINGVSMGLDPYEKATGSRIILQFEGPVPDLSAAEVKLLLEPILDFGVKSSTEAFAETLPPLIRAAVETHEVLVGMTRRMVIASLGQPEIKMRERPAGGVDGEVSEEWIYGKVPQTMRFVRFEGDRVVLLKIAALGKPLDIHDKDEMAGYRPPKQEHVVALGDTHPTLGQDTEAPRAPSLQTDAEQKSSNGVGLGKVDLPTNKSGDAKVPASAPEDAAKHLIM
;
A
#
# COMPACT_ATOMS: atom_id res chain seq x y z
N MET A 1 59.21 16.45 -68.25
CA MET A 1 58.30 17.35 -67.50
C MET A 1 58.36 16.97 -66.04
N ARG A 2 58.71 17.94 -65.19
CA ARG A 2 58.72 17.88 -63.71
C ARG A 2 57.27 17.76 -63.16
N PRO A 3 57.04 17.51 -61.86
CA PRO A 3 57.63 16.47 -60.99
C PRO A 3 56.64 16.00 -59.86
N PHE A 4 57.20 15.38 -58.81
CA PHE A 4 56.72 15.33 -57.40
C PHE A 4 55.65 14.27 -57.03
N ARG A 5 55.73 13.53 -55.91
CA ARG A 5 56.73 13.40 -54.83
C ARG A 5 56.23 12.30 -53.86
N THR A 6 57.15 11.53 -53.24
CA THR A 6 57.17 11.06 -51.82
C THR A 6 56.04 10.14 -51.30
N LEU A 7 56.18 9.14 -50.41
CA LEU A 7 57.17 8.58 -49.46
C LEU A 7 56.66 7.14 -49.17
N LEU A 8 57.45 6.07 -49.18
CA LEU A 8 58.47 5.63 -48.21
C LEU A 8 57.92 4.69 -47.11
N ASN A 9 58.47 3.46 -47.13
CA ASN A 9 58.64 2.47 -46.06
C ASN A 9 57.48 1.58 -45.62
N ALA A 10 57.45 0.40 -46.26
CA ALA A 10 56.99 -0.84 -45.67
C ALA A 10 58.16 -1.62 -45.06
N THR A 11 57.80 -2.56 -44.19
CA THR A 11 58.51 -3.77 -43.73
C THR A 11 59.51 -3.71 -42.55
N LEU A 12 59.12 -4.54 -41.57
CA LEU A 12 59.92 -5.48 -40.78
C LEU A 12 60.77 -4.94 -39.62
N LEU A 13 60.24 -5.13 -38.40
CA LEU A 13 61.09 -5.51 -37.28
C LEU A 13 60.58 -6.83 -36.68
N ALA A 14 61.48 -7.81 -36.70
CA ALA A 14 61.32 -9.13 -36.13
C ALA A 14 61.43 -9.08 -34.60
N THR A 15 60.53 -9.84 -33.97
CA THR A 15 60.69 -10.64 -32.75
C THR A 15 62.00 -10.51 -31.96
N CYS A 16 61.90 -10.28 -30.64
CA CYS A 16 62.37 -11.27 -29.67
C CYS A 16 62.09 -10.92 -28.19
N LEU A 17 61.81 -11.98 -27.43
CA LEU A 17 61.97 -12.21 -25.99
C LEU A 17 60.88 -11.82 -24.97
N ALA A 18 60.28 -12.89 -24.44
CA ALA A 18 60.31 -13.30 -23.03
C ALA A 18 59.47 -12.52 -21.99
N GLY A 19 58.35 -13.16 -21.61
CA GLY A 19 58.11 -13.58 -20.24
C GLY A 19 57.91 -12.50 -19.18
N ALA A 20 56.64 -12.20 -18.88
CA ALA A 20 56.23 -11.82 -17.54
C ALA A 20 54.78 -12.26 -17.31
N SER A 21 54.59 -13.15 -16.36
CA SER A 21 53.28 -13.57 -15.85
C SER A 21 52.48 -12.34 -15.41
N CYS A 22 51.42 -12.00 -16.13
CA CYS A 22 50.42 -11.07 -15.62
C CYS A 22 49.63 -11.80 -14.54
N MET A 23 49.95 -11.49 -13.28
CA MET A 23 49.01 -11.68 -12.20
C MET A 23 47.74 -10.91 -12.57
N VAL A 24 46.65 -11.64 -12.81
CA VAL A 24 45.31 -11.07 -12.87
C VAL A 24 45.00 -10.61 -11.45
N GLY A 25 45.39 -9.37 -11.16
CA GLY A 25 44.83 -8.62 -10.06
C GLY A 25 43.35 -8.54 -10.33
N GLN A 26 42.58 -9.35 -9.61
CA GLN A 26 41.14 -9.30 -9.57
C GLN A 26 40.77 -7.95 -8.94
N GLN A 27 40.78 -6.89 -9.75
CA GLN A 27 40.18 -5.63 -9.38
C GLN A 27 38.70 -5.95 -9.21
N GLY A 28 38.26 -6.02 -7.96
CA GLY A 28 36.85 -5.96 -7.64
C GLY A 28 36.32 -4.71 -8.31
N SER A 29 35.65 -4.89 -9.45
CA SER A 29 34.89 -3.83 -10.08
C SER A 29 33.76 -3.54 -9.10
N ALA A 30 33.98 -2.54 -8.24
CA ALA A 30 32.86 -1.89 -7.59
C ALA A 30 31.93 -1.47 -8.73
N PHE A 31 30.79 -2.14 -8.85
CA PHE A 31 29.70 -1.70 -9.71
C PHE A 31 29.25 -0.36 -9.12
N VAL A 32 29.90 0.71 -9.55
CA VAL A 32 29.45 2.06 -9.28
C VAL A 32 28.18 2.18 -10.10
N VAL A 33 27.05 2.02 -9.44
CA VAL A 33 25.73 2.23 -10.03
C VAL A 33 25.68 3.69 -10.43
N GLY A 34 26.03 3.95 -11.69
CA GLY A 34 25.91 5.26 -12.29
C GLY A 34 24.43 5.62 -12.47
N ARG A 35 24.15 6.92 -12.52
CA ARG A 35 22.81 7.47 -12.83
C ARG A 35 22.16 6.77 -14.02
N GLU A 36 22.94 6.45 -15.05
CA GLU A 36 22.45 5.84 -16.29
C GLU A 36 22.06 4.38 -16.08
N THR A 37 22.87 3.59 -15.38
CA THR A 37 22.54 2.18 -15.06
C THR A 37 21.40 2.04 -14.05
N ALA A 38 21.20 3.02 -13.15
CA ALA A 38 20.14 3.00 -12.14
C ALA A 38 18.75 3.35 -12.71
N THR A 39 18.71 4.07 -13.82
CA THR A 39 17.46 4.63 -14.39
C THR A 39 17.16 4.16 -15.80
N ASP A 40 17.92 3.17 -16.28
CA ASP A 40 17.70 2.57 -17.59
C ASP A 40 16.36 1.81 -17.62
N GLY A 41 15.61 1.94 -18.71
CA GLY A 41 14.29 1.30 -18.89
C GLY A 41 13.10 1.90 -18.11
N LEU A 42 13.31 2.82 -17.15
CA LEU A 42 12.22 3.38 -16.31
C LEU A 42 11.26 4.33 -17.06
N ILE A 43 11.68 4.89 -18.20
CA ILE A 43 10.95 5.94 -18.92
C ILE A 43 10.59 5.45 -20.31
N ARG A 44 9.29 5.19 -20.52
CA ARG A 44 8.71 4.86 -21.84
C ARG A 44 8.45 6.11 -22.68
N PRO A 45 8.24 5.99 -24.01
CA PRO A 45 7.73 7.07 -24.84
C PRO A 45 6.42 7.64 -24.27
N PHE A 46 6.18 8.93 -24.47
CA PHE A 46 4.99 9.63 -24.01
C PHE A 46 4.02 9.80 -25.17
N GLU A 47 2.82 9.27 -25.03
CA GLU A 47 1.72 9.47 -25.98
C GLU A 47 0.85 10.64 -25.50
N LYS A 48 0.55 11.55 -26.41
CA LYS A 48 -0.28 12.72 -26.12
C LYS A 48 -1.74 12.31 -26.06
N THR A 49 -2.48 12.95 -25.16
CA THR A 49 -3.93 12.88 -25.17
C THR A 49 -4.49 13.71 -26.33
N HIS A 50 -5.63 13.29 -26.85
CA HIS A 50 -6.35 13.96 -27.92
C HIS A 50 -7.81 14.10 -27.50
N LEU A 51 -8.06 14.95 -26.50
CA LEU A 51 -9.40 15.28 -26.02
C LEU A 51 -9.84 16.63 -26.58
N GLU A 52 -11.07 16.75 -27.07
CA GLU A 52 -11.64 18.05 -27.42
C GLU A 52 -11.97 18.81 -26.13
N LEU A 53 -11.28 19.93 -25.90
CA LEU A 53 -11.48 20.75 -24.71
C LEU A 53 -12.62 21.76 -24.95
N PRO A 54 -13.61 21.84 -24.06
CA PRO A 54 -14.61 22.90 -24.09
C PRO A 54 -13.96 24.29 -24.01
N LYS A 55 -14.58 25.30 -24.61
CA LYS A 55 -14.08 26.68 -24.58
C LYS A 55 -14.54 27.45 -23.35
N ASP A 56 -15.64 27.01 -22.76
CA ASP A 56 -16.22 27.67 -21.61
C ASP A 56 -15.38 27.38 -20.36
N PRO A 57 -15.10 28.40 -19.52
CA PRO A 57 -14.32 28.21 -18.32
C PRO A 57 -15.12 27.44 -17.27
N LEU A 58 -14.41 26.67 -16.44
CA LEU A 58 -14.98 25.88 -15.36
C LEU A 58 -15.79 26.75 -14.38
N ASN A 59 -17.06 26.42 -14.19
CA ASN A 59 -17.95 27.08 -13.24
C ASN A 59 -17.66 26.61 -11.79
N GLU A 60 -18.03 27.41 -10.79
CA GLU A 60 -17.76 27.10 -9.37
C GLU A 60 -18.53 25.87 -8.86
N MET A 61 -19.69 25.57 -9.45
CA MET A 61 -20.43 24.34 -9.16
C MET A 61 -19.66 23.12 -9.65
N ASP A 62 -19.29 23.13 -10.93
CA ASP A 62 -18.59 22.03 -11.59
C ASP A 62 -17.17 21.86 -11.04
N ARG A 63 -16.52 22.95 -10.67
CA ARG A 63 -15.26 22.95 -9.91
C ARG A 63 -15.36 22.18 -8.60
N ARG A 64 -16.40 22.42 -7.80
CA ARG A 64 -16.60 21.69 -6.53
C ARG A 64 -16.93 20.22 -6.77
N GLN A 65 -17.71 19.93 -7.80
CA GLN A 65 -18.03 18.56 -8.19
C GLN A 65 -16.77 17.81 -8.65
N LEU A 66 -15.94 18.44 -9.47
CA LEU A 66 -14.67 17.90 -9.94
C LEU A 66 -13.74 17.57 -8.77
N VAL A 67 -13.53 18.53 -7.85
CA VAL A 67 -12.71 18.30 -6.64
C VAL A 67 -13.26 17.14 -5.82
N ARG A 68 -14.58 17.08 -5.62
CA ARG A 68 -15.22 15.99 -4.85
C ARG A 68 -15.03 14.62 -5.49
N MET A 69 -15.15 14.53 -6.81
CA MET A 69 -15.03 13.26 -7.55
C MET A 69 -13.58 12.81 -7.73
N MET A 70 -12.62 13.74 -7.76
CA MET A 70 -11.20 13.42 -7.91
C MET A 70 -10.49 13.20 -6.56
N TYR A 71 -11.05 13.74 -5.47
CA TYR A 71 -10.48 13.55 -4.14
C TYR A 71 -10.57 12.08 -3.71
N ALA A 72 -9.47 11.55 -3.16
CA ALA A 72 -9.31 10.17 -2.73
C ALA A 72 -9.41 9.12 -3.85
N GLU A 73 -9.39 9.53 -5.12
CA GLU A 73 -9.38 8.62 -6.26
C GLU A 73 -8.11 7.75 -6.23
N LEU A 74 -8.27 6.48 -6.57
CA LEU A 74 -7.19 5.50 -6.66
C LEU A 74 -6.80 5.28 -8.13
N GLY A 75 -5.51 5.12 -8.38
CA GLY A 75 -4.99 4.81 -9.70
C GLY A 75 -3.71 3.99 -9.63
N PHE A 76 -3.10 3.75 -10.78
CA PHE A 76 -1.74 3.26 -10.90
C PHE A 76 -0.86 4.27 -11.62
N ALA A 77 0.39 4.40 -11.19
CA ALA A 77 1.35 5.20 -11.91
C ALA A 77 1.79 4.46 -13.20
N ARG A 78 1.53 5.03 -14.38
CA ARG A 78 2.08 4.52 -15.64
C ARG A 78 3.55 4.88 -15.81
N ARG A 79 4.08 5.79 -14.99
CA ARG A 79 5.47 6.27 -15.03
C ARG A 79 5.98 6.50 -13.61
N PRO A 80 7.30 6.37 -13.38
CA PRO A 80 7.86 6.69 -12.08
C PRO A 80 7.68 8.17 -11.76
N LEU A 81 7.14 8.46 -10.58
CA LEU A 81 6.94 9.82 -10.09
C LEU A 81 8.07 10.20 -9.12
N PRO A 82 8.69 11.38 -9.26
CA PRO A 82 9.70 11.84 -8.33
C PRO A 82 9.07 12.28 -7.01
N VAL A 83 9.81 12.11 -5.92
CA VAL A 83 9.41 12.64 -4.60
C VAL A 83 9.48 14.17 -4.60
N GLY A 84 8.49 14.80 -3.99
CA GLY A 84 8.50 16.24 -3.73
C GLY A 84 8.18 17.13 -4.94
N ALA A 85 8.24 18.44 -4.72
CA ALA A 85 7.92 19.46 -5.72
C ALA A 85 9.15 19.79 -6.59
N PRO A 86 8.99 20.19 -7.87
CA PRO A 86 7.72 20.49 -8.56
C PRO A 86 7.04 19.27 -9.19
N GLY A 87 7.48 18.04 -8.88
CA GLY A 87 6.88 16.82 -9.41
C GLY A 87 6.91 16.77 -10.94
N VAL A 88 5.73 16.62 -11.55
CA VAL A 88 5.52 16.51 -13.00
C VAL A 88 4.43 17.48 -13.46
N ILE A 89 4.66 18.14 -14.59
CA ILE A 89 3.72 19.05 -15.25
C ILE A 89 3.28 18.39 -16.56
N LEU A 90 1.98 18.12 -16.66
CA LEU A 90 1.34 17.62 -17.86
C LEU A 90 0.60 18.77 -18.53
N PHE A 91 0.96 19.10 -19.76
CA PHE A 91 0.15 20.01 -20.56
C PHE A 91 -1.03 19.23 -21.15
N ALA A 92 -2.25 19.75 -21.03
CA ALA A 92 -3.44 19.11 -21.59
C ALA A 92 -3.28 18.92 -23.11
N ASN A 93 -3.43 17.69 -23.60
CA ASN A 93 -3.12 17.26 -24.98
C ASN A 93 -1.69 17.58 -25.47
N GLY A 94 -0.81 17.95 -24.54
CA GLY A 94 0.49 18.54 -24.81
C GLY A 94 1.63 17.68 -24.32
N SER A 95 2.80 18.28 -24.14
CA SER A 95 4.00 17.59 -23.67
C SER A 95 4.00 17.32 -22.16
N LEU A 96 4.83 16.37 -21.73
CA LEU A 96 5.18 16.14 -20.34
C LEU A 96 6.47 16.88 -19.97
N LYS A 97 6.47 17.61 -18.85
CA LYS A 97 7.68 18.19 -18.24
C LYS A 97 7.87 17.64 -16.83
N PRO A 98 9.11 17.36 -16.37
CA PRO A 98 10.37 17.48 -17.10
C PRO A 98 10.51 16.43 -18.21
N GLU A 99 11.37 16.70 -19.19
CA GLU A 99 11.68 15.74 -20.26
C GLU A 99 12.37 14.49 -19.68
N ALA A 100 12.42 13.40 -20.45
CA ALA A 100 12.94 12.11 -20.00
C ALA A 100 14.34 12.18 -19.34
N SER A 101 15.27 12.96 -19.86
CA SER A 101 16.63 13.10 -19.31
C SER A 101 16.63 13.77 -17.93
N GLU A 102 15.90 14.87 -17.80
CA GLU A 102 15.77 15.62 -16.55
C GLU A 102 14.93 14.85 -15.53
N MET A 103 13.91 14.11 -15.98
CA MET A 103 13.14 13.20 -15.12
C MET A 103 14.04 12.15 -14.46
N ARG A 104 14.95 11.50 -15.22
CA ARG A 104 15.94 10.56 -14.63
C ARG A 104 16.82 11.22 -13.58
N LYS A 105 17.30 12.44 -13.86
CA LYS A 105 18.11 13.20 -12.91
C LYS A 105 17.32 13.47 -11.62
N ARG A 106 16.07 13.90 -11.72
CA ARG A 106 15.22 14.15 -10.55
C ARG A 106 14.92 12.89 -9.76
N LEU A 107 14.65 11.76 -10.43
CA LEU A 107 14.42 10.47 -9.78
C LEU A 107 15.67 10.01 -9.01
N TYR A 108 16.86 10.23 -9.57
CA TYR A 108 18.12 9.92 -8.89
C TYR A 108 18.39 10.83 -7.69
N GLU A 109 18.15 12.13 -7.81
CA GLU A 109 18.46 13.11 -6.75
C GLU A 109 17.44 13.12 -5.61
N LYS A 110 16.14 13.06 -5.94
CA LYS A 110 15.05 13.18 -4.96
C LYS A 110 14.47 11.83 -4.52
N GLY A 111 14.77 10.77 -5.26
CA GLY A 111 14.14 9.48 -5.09
C GLY A 111 12.81 9.36 -5.84
N ILE A 112 12.25 8.15 -5.76
CA ILE A 112 11.02 7.75 -6.44
C ILE A 112 9.90 7.68 -5.40
N SER A 113 8.80 8.39 -5.66
CA SER A 113 7.59 8.37 -4.84
C SER A 113 6.70 7.18 -5.16
N SER A 114 6.60 6.84 -6.44
CA SER A 114 5.84 5.71 -6.95
C SER A 114 6.50 5.21 -8.22
N ASN A 115 6.76 3.91 -8.31
CA ASN A 115 7.29 3.28 -9.51
C ASN A 115 6.18 3.11 -10.56
N GLN A 116 6.58 2.75 -11.78
CA GLN A 116 5.63 2.32 -12.80
C GLN A 116 4.90 1.04 -12.31
N GLY A 117 3.57 1.08 -12.33
CA GLY A 117 2.70 0.01 -11.86
C GLY A 117 2.30 0.11 -10.38
N ASP A 118 2.85 1.07 -9.62
CA ASP A 118 2.50 1.23 -8.20
C ASP A 118 1.12 1.85 -8.05
N ARG A 119 0.39 1.42 -7.00
CA ARG A 119 -0.88 2.03 -6.59
C ARG A 119 -0.61 3.42 -6.05
N ILE A 120 -1.41 4.37 -6.50
CA ILE A 120 -1.35 5.76 -6.07
C ILE A 120 -2.73 6.24 -5.65
N GLN A 121 -2.75 7.21 -4.74
CA GLN A 121 -3.97 7.87 -4.30
C GLN A 121 -3.85 9.38 -4.49
N ILE A 122 -4.89 10.00 -5.04
CA ILE A 122 -5.05 11.44 -5.05
C ILE A 122 -5.49 11.90 -3.66
N THR A 123 -4.63 12.66 -2.99
CA THR A 123 -4.83 13.09 -1.59
C THR A 123 -5.20 14.55 -1.43
N ASP A 124 -4.99 15.39 -2.45
CA ASP A 124 -5.51 16.75 -2.51
C ASP A 124 -5.69 17.16 -3.97
N VAL A 125 -6.69 18.01 -4.22
CA VAL A 125 -7.01 18.55 -5.55
C VAL A 125 -7.26 20.04 -5.44
N GLN A 126 -6.44 20.83 -6.11
CA GLN A 126 -6.58 22.29 -6.12
C GLN A 126 -6.74 22.79 -7.55
N VAL A 127 -7.92 23.34 -7.84
CA VAL A 127 -8.18 23.99 -9.13
C VAL A 127 -7.77 25.46 -9.04
N ARG A 128 -6.80 25.85 -9.87
CA ARG A 128 -6.31 27.22 -10.10
C ARG A 128 -6.90 27.75 -11.42
N PRO A 129 -6.75 29.05 -11.73
CA PRO A 129 -7.36 29.63 -12.93
C PRO A 129 -6.94 28.96 -14.24
N ASP A 130 -5.68 28.53 -14.36
CA ASP A 130 -5.05 28.02 -15.58
C ASP A 130 -4.58 26.56 -15.50
N HIS A 131 -4.63 25.96 -14.30
CA HIS A 131 -4.14 24.60 -14.07
C HIS A 131 -4.84 23.92 -12.88
N ILE A 132 -4.74 22.59 -12.84
CA ILE A 132 -5.21 21.78 -11.71
C ILE A 132 -4.02 21.07 -11.07
N ILE A 133 -3.92 21.15 -9.75
CA ILE A 133 -2.87 20.53 -8.95
C ILE A 133 -3.44 19.28 -8.28
N PHE A 134 -2.75 18.16 -8.46
CA PHE A 134 -3.04 16.89 -7.81
C PHE A 134 -1.85 16.51 -6.91
N ASP A 135 -2.11 16.33 -5.63
CA ASP A 135 -1.13 15.81 -4.68
C ASP A 135 -1.32 14.31 -4.50
N ILE A 136 -0.29 13.55 -4.84
CA ILE A 136 -0.29 12.10 -4.84
C ILE A 136 0.38 11.59 -3.56
N ASN A 137 -0.22 10.58 -2.92
CA ASN A 137 0.33 9.89 -1.75
C ASN A 137 0.78 10.83 -0.62
N GLY A 138 -0.06 11.81 -0.27
CA GLY A 138 0.18 12.78 0.80
C GLY A 138 0.80 14.09 0.34
N GLY A 139 1.18 14.17 -0.94
CA GLY A 139 1.69 15.37 -1.59
C GLY A 139 3.21 15.58 -1.42
N PRO A 140 3.74 16.63 -2.06
CA PRO A 140 5.19 16.85 -2.16
C PRO A 140 5.85 17.42 -0.89
N TYR A 141 5.05 17.84 0.09
CA TYR A 141 5.53 18.50 1.31
C TYR A 141 4.98 17.79 2.54
N VAL A 142 5.77 17.77 3.61
CA VAL A 142 5.34 17.24 4.90
C VAL A 142 4.27 18.18 5.46
N LYS A 143 3.07 17.65 5.73
CA LYS A 143 2.00 18.44 6.35
C LYS A 143 2.44 18.88 7.75
N HIS A 144 2.21 20.15 8.07
CA HIS A 144 2.53 20.71 9.39
C HIS A 144 1.55 20.15 10.44
N ARG A 145 2.06 19.51 11.49
CA ARG A 145 1.29 19.05 12.64
C ARG A 145 1.73 19.84 13.86
N PHE A 146 0.83 20.62 14.46
CA PHE A 146 1.17 21.53 15.56
C PHE A 146 1.79 20.79 16.76
N LEU A 147 1.28 19.59 17.09
CA LEU A 147 1.78 18.74 18.18
C LEU A 147 3.26 18.33 18.05
N ARG A 148 3.89 18.47 16.87
CA ARG A 148 5.31 18.19 16.68
C ARG A 148 6.22 19.16 17.43
N HIS A 149 5.75 20.38 17.66
CA HIS A 149 6.51 21.41 18.38
C HIS A 149 6.23 21.40 19.88
N PHE A 150 5.40 20.48 20.38
CA PHE A 150 5.08 20.39 21.81
C PHE A 150 5.97 19.35 22.48
N GLU A 151 6.79 19.83 23.40
CA GLU A 151 7.60 19.03 24.31
C GLU A 151 7.00 19.15 25.71
N ILE A 152 6.69 18.03 26.35
CA ILE A 152 6.23 17.99 27.75
C ILE A 152 7.28 17.20 28.52
N ASN A 153 7.87 17.82 29.54
CA ASN A 153 8.89 17.20 30.40
C ASN A 153 10.11 16.62 29.64
N GLY A 154 10.53 17.27 28.55
CA GLY A 154 11.67 16.82 27.74
C GLY A 154 11.39 15.61 26.84
N VAL A 155 10.14 15.14 26.79
CA VAL A 155 9.69 14.12 25.84
C VAL A 155 8.90 14.81 24.74
N SER A 156 9.40 14.70 23.50
CA SER A 156 8.66 15.16 22.33
C SER A 156 7.42 14.28 22.14
N MET A 157 6.24 14.91 22.10
CA MET A 157 4.97 14.22 21.84
C MET A 157 4.77 13.92 20.34
N GLY A 158 5.66 14.42 19.48
CA GLY A 158 5.66 14.15 18.04
C GLY A 158 6.38 12.83 17.71
N LEU A 159 5.71 11.97 16.93
CA LEU A 159 6.39 10.87 16.23
C LEU A 159 7.37 11.44 15.20
N ASP A 160 8.61 10.93 15.28
CA ASP A 160 9.76 11.09 14.39
C ASP A 160 10.14 12.51 13.90
N PRO A 161 11.28 13.06 14.36
CA PRO A 161 11.90 14.27 13.81
C PRO A 161 12.30 14.17 12.32
N TYR A 162 12.19 12.98 11.72
CA TYR A 162 12.71 12.63 10.40
C TYR A 162 11.62 12.30 9.38
N GLU A 163 10.35 12.64 9.64
CA GLU A 163 9.27 12.42 8.68
C GLU A 163 9.55 13.24 7.39
N LYS A 164 9.83 12.53 6.29
CA LYS A 164 10.11 13.11 4.97
C LYS A 164 8.85 13.09 4.13
N ALA A 165 8.74 14.03 3.19
CA ALA A 165 7.66 13.97 2.20
C ALA A 165 7.89 12.74 1.31
N THR A 166 6.91 11.86 1.22
CA THR A 166 6.98 10.65 0.39
C THR A 166 6.18 10.81 -0.90
N GLY A 167 5.25 11.76 -0.94
CA GLY A 167 4.36 11.98 -2.07
C GLY A 167 4.98 12.75 -3.23
N SER A 168 4.16 12.92 -4.27
CA SER A 168 4.50 13.66 -5.48
C SER A 168 3.40 14.66 -5.82
N ARG A 169 3.68 15.56 -6.76
CA ARG A 169 2.72 16.54 -7.29
C ARG A 169 2.62 16.40 -8.79
N ILE A 170 1.40 16.37 -9.30
CA ILE A 170 1.11 16.43 -10.73
C ILE A 170 0.34 17.72 -10.98
N ILE A 171 0.80 18.51 -11.95
CA ILE A 171 0.14 19.73 -12.37
C ILE A 171 -0.39 19.51 -13.78
N LEU A 172 -1.70 19.54 -13.95
CA LEU A 172 -2.36 19.54 -15.26
C LEU A 172 -2.51 21.00 -15.73
N GLN A 173 -1.67 21.41 -16.66
CA GLN A 173 -1.59 22.76 -17.20
C GLN A 173 -2.43 22.90 -18.46
N PHE A 174 -3.24 23.96 -18.53
CA PHE A 174 -3.97 24.35 -19.74
C PHE A 174 -3.31 25.57 -20.40
N GLU A 175 -3.54 25.76 -21.69
CA GLU A 175 -3.03 26.93 -22.44
C GLU A 175 -3.78 28.24 -22.06
N GLY A 176 -4.98 28.10 -21.51
CA GLY A 176 -5.82 29.21 -21.06
C GLY A 176 -6.49 28.89 -19.73
N PRO A 177 -7.68 29.45 -19.44
CA PRO A 177 -8.41 29.10 -18.23
C PRO A 177 -8.75 27.61 -18.24
N VAL A 178 -8.88 27.02 -17.05
CA VAL A 178 -9.34 25.63 -16.90
C VAL A 178 -10.73 25.52 -17.55
N PRO A 179 -10.90 24.66 -18.57
CA PRO A 179 -12.18 24.51 -19.24
C PRO A 179 -13.17 23.71 -18.37
N ASP A 180 -14.45 23.82 -18.68
CA ASP A 180 -15.50 23.06 -17.99
C ASP A 180 -15.41 21.57 -18.32
N LEU A 181 -14.71 20.82 -17.46
CA LEU A 181 -14.41 19.39 -17.64
C LEU A 181 -15.04 18.56 -16.53
N SER A 182 -15.58 17.42 -16.93
CA SER A 182 -15.99 16.35 -16.03
C SER A 182 -14.80 15.62 -15.42
N ALA A 183 -15.02 14.92 -14.30
CA ALA A 183 -14.00 14.09 -13.68
C ALA A 183 -13.51 12.96 -14.61
N ALA A 184 -14.38 12.42 -15.47
CA ALA A 184 -14.02 11.40 -16.44
C ALA A 184 -13.03 11.94 -17.48
N GLU A 185 -13.30 13.13 -18.02
CA GLU A 185 -12.41 13.79 -18.98
C GLU A 185 -11.06 14.15 -18.37
N VAL A 186 -11.03 14.61 -17.12
CA VAL A 186 -9.77 14.85 -16.40
C VAL A 186 -8.98 13.57 -16.19
N LYS A 187 -9.63 12.43 -15.91
CA LYS A 187 -8.96 11.13 -15.83
C LYS A 187 -8.34 10.74 -17.18
N LEU A 188 -9.08 10.92 -18.28
CA LEU A 188 -8.57 10.69 -19.64
C LEU A 188 -7.34 11.57 -19.93
N LEU A 189 -7.38 12.85 -19.55
CA LEU A 189 -6.23 13.75 -19.72
C LEU A 189 -5.00 13.30 -18.93
N LEU A 190 -5.20 12.67 -17.76
CA LEU A 190 -4.14 12.18 -16.88
C LEU A 190 -3.62 10.77 -17.27
N GLU A 191 -4.29 10.05 -18.17
CA GLU A 191 -3.91 8.70 -18.62
C GLU A 191 -2.43 8.50 -19.00
N PRO A 192 -1.73 9.47 -19.62
CA PRO A 192 -0.32 9.30 -19.94
C PRO A 192 0.59 9.11 -18.70
N ILE A 193 0.11 9.50 -17.51
CA ILE A 193 0.83 9.41 -16.25
C ILE A 193 0.15 8.45 -15.29
N LEU A 194 -1.18 8.46 -15.21
CA LEU A 194 -1.98 7.73 -14.22
C LEU A 194 -3.05 6.90 -14.90
N ASP A 195 -3.13 5.62 -14.54
CA ASP A 195 -4.21 4.74 -14.97
C ASP A 195 -5.29 4.66 -13.88
N PHE A 196 -6.48 5.13 -14.19
CA PHE A 196 -7.64 5.07 -13.30
C PHE A 196 -8.57 3.88 -13.61
N GLY A 197 -8.24 3.03 -14.59
CA GLY A 197 -8.99 1.82 -14.93
C GLY A 197 -8.86 0.70 -13.89
N VAL A 198 -8.55 1.05 -12.64
CA VAL A 198 -8.34 0.10 -11.56
C VAL A 198 -9.67 -0.51 -11.18
N LYS A 199 -9.89 -1.74 -11.62
CA LYS A 199 -10.94 -2.57 -11.04
C LYS A 199 -10.62 -2.72 -9.56
N SER A 200 -11.58 -2.39 -8.70
CA SER A 200 -11.44 -2.70 -7.28
C SER A 200 -11.17 -4.21 -7.13
N SER A 201 -10.52 -4.65 -6.04
CA SER A 201 -10.31 -6.09 -5.81
C SER A 201 -11.61 -6.88 -5.86
N THR A 202 -12.71 -6.23 -5.49
CA THR A 202 -14.07 -6.73 -5.57
C THR A 202 -14.56 -6.87 -7.02
N GLU A 203 -14.42 -5.82 -7.84
CA GLU A 203 -14.78 -5.87 -9.27
C GLU A 203 -13.95 -6.91 -10.05
N ALA A 204 -12.63 -6.93 -9.83
CA ALA A 204 -11.74 -7.91 -10.45
C ALA A 204 -12.15 -9.33 -10.07
N PHE A 205 -12.58 -9.55 -8.82
CA PHE A 205 -13.12 -10.84 -8.40
C PHE A 205 -14.48 -11.14 -9.03
N ALA A 206 -15.40 -10.17 -9.09
CA ALA A 206 -16.72 -10.33 -9.67
C ALA A 206 -16.68 -10.75 -11.15
N GLU A 207 -15.70 -10.27 -11.92
CA GLU A 207 -15.47 -10.69 -13.30
C GLU A 207 -15.05 -12.16 -13.44
N THR A 208 -14.40 -12.73 -12.44
CA THR A 208 -14.05 -14.17 -12.45
C THR A 208 -15.26 -15.07 -12.17
N LEU A 209 -16.37 -14.50 -11.69
CA LEU A 209 -17.56 -15.25 -11.30
C LEU A 209 -18.50 -15.51 -12.48
N PRO A 210 -19.29 -16.61 -12.45
CA PRO A 210 -20.38 -16.85 -13.38
C PRO A 210 -21.40 -15.71 -13.44
N PRO A 211 -22.09 -15.49 -14.58
CA PRO A 211 -23.00 -14.36 -14.78
C PRO A 211 -24.09 -14.23 -13.70
N LEU A 212 -24.64 -15.35 -13.21
CA LEU A 212 -25.67 -15.36 -12.16
C LEU A 212 -25.16 -14.72 -10.86
N ILE A 213 -23.95 -15.09 -10.44
CA ILE A 213 -23.36 -14.63 -9.18
C ILE A 213 -22.82 -13.22 -9.35
N ARG A 214 -22.28 -12.89 -10.53
CA ARG A 214 -21.86 -11.53 -10.87
C ARG A 214 -23.04 -10.55 -10.79
N ALA A 215 -24.19 -10.93 -11.35
CA ALA A 215 -25.39 -10.12 -11.26
C ALA A 215 -25.81 -9.87 -9.80
N ALA A 216 -25.74 -10.90 -8.94
CA ALA A 216 -26.02 -10.75 -7.51
C ALA A 216 -25.02 -9.80 -6.81
N VAL A 217 -23.73 -9.86 -7.17
CA VAL A 217 -22.72 -8.92 -6.66
C VAL A 217 -23.04 -7.48 -7.10
N GLU A 218 -23.40 -7.29 -8.37
CA GLU A 218 -23.76 -5.97 -8.93
C GLU A 218 -25.05 -5.42 -8.28
N THR A 219 -26.06 -6.26 -8.03
CA THR A 219 -27.30 -5.87 -7.35
C THR A 219 -27.17 -5.80 -5.82
N HIS A 220 -26.00 -6.13 -5.27
CA HIS A 220 -25.74 -6.21 -3.83
C HIS A 220 -26.69 -7.18 -3.11
N GLU A 221 -26.94 -8.33 -3.73
CA GLU A 221 -27.75 -9.42 -3.23
C GLU A 221 -26.88 -10.62 -2.84
N VAL A 222 -27.35 -11.41 -1.87
CA VAL A 222 -26.67 -12.62 -1.43
C VAL A 222 -27.53 -13.81 -1.82
N LEU A 223 -26.90 -14.81 -2.40
CA LEU A 223 -27.55 -16.09 -2.71
C LEU A 223 -27.10 -17.14 -1.68
N VAL A 224 -28.03 -17.99 -1.27
CA VAL A 224 -27.70 -19.16 -0.44
C VAL A 224 -26.79 -20.08 -1.25
N GLY A 225 -25.69 -20.53 -0.64
CA GLY A 225 -24.62 -21.28 -1.31
C GLY A 225 -23.36 -20.45 -1.65
N MET A 226 -23.43 -19.11 -1.62
CA MET A 226 -22.26 -18.25 -1.82
C MET A 226 -21.14 -18.52 -0.80
N THR A 227 -19.89 -18.29 -1.20
CA THR A 227 -18.77 -18.29 -0.24
C THR A 227 -18.65 -16.97 0.50
N ARG A 228 -17.98 -16.97 1.66
CA ARG A 228 -17.70 -15.72 2.41
C ARG A 228 -17.13 -14.63 1.53
N ARG A 229 -16.19 -14.97 0.64
CA ARG A 229 -15.57 -13.98 -0.26
C ARG A 229 -16.58 -13.37 -1.23
N MET A 230 -17.55 -14.14 -1.72
CA MET A 230 -18.63 -13.63 -2.59
C MET A 230 -19.61 -12.75 -1.82
N VAL A 231 -19.92 -13.09 -0.56
CA VAL A 231 -20.76 -12.24 0.29
C VAL A 231 -20.07 -10.92 0.59
N ILE A 232 -18.77 -10.93 0.91
CA ILE A 232 -17.98 -9.70 1.08
C ILE A 232 -17.95 -8.89 -0.22
N ALA A 233 -17.85 -9.55 -1.37
CA ALA A 233 -17.88 -8.86 -2.64
C ALA A 233 -19.24 -8.19 -2.92
N SER A 234 -20.34 -8.79 -2.46
CA SER A 234 -21.70 -8.30 -2.70
C SER A 234 -22.15 -7.23 -1.69
N LEU A 235 -21.86 -7.42 -0.40
CA LEU A 235 -22.34 -6.57 0.70
C LEU A 235 -21.23 -5.82 1.46
N GLY A 236 -19.96 -6.13 1.20
CA GLY A 236 -18.84 -5.60 1.95
C GLY A 236 -18.59 -6.31 3.28
N GLN A 237 -17.82 -5.66 4.16
CA GLN A 237 -17.54 -6.16 5.50
C GLN A 237 -18.80 -6.11 6.37
N PRO A 238 -19.11 -7.18 7.14
CA PRO A 238 -20.27 -7.19 8.02
C PRO A 238 -20.09 -6.20 9.18
N GLU A 239 -21.20 -5.65 9.66
CA GLU A 239 -21.17 -4.77 10.85
C GLU A 239 -21.00 -5.58 12.12
N ILE A 240 -21.70 -6.71 12.20
CA ILE A 240 -21.66 -7.61 13.35
C ILE A 240 -21.37 -9.02 12.83
N LYS A 241 -20.39 -9.67 13.45
CA LYS A 241 -20.04 -11.07 13.21
C LYS A 241 -20.21 -11.86 14.50
N MET A 242 -21.11 -12.82 14.48
CA MET A 242 -21.37 -13.74 15.58
C MET A 242 -20.88 -15.14 15.21
N ARG A 243 -20.31 -15.85 16.17
CA ARG A 243 -19.91 -17.24 16.02
C ARG A 243 -20.69 -18.07 17.01
N GLU A 244 -21.44 -19.03 16.52
CA GLU A 244 -22.20 -19.96 17.32
C GLU A 244 -21.54 -21.34 17.22
N ARG A 245 -21.25 -21.93 18.38
CA ARG A 245 -20.93 -23.34 18.49
C ARG A 245 -22.14 -24.03 19.13
N PRO A 246 -22.82 -24.95 18.44
CA PRO A 246 -23.97 -25.63 19.00
C PRO A 246 -23.53 -26.45 20.23
N ALA A 247 -24.27 -26.30 21.34
CA ALA A 247 -24.02 -27.04 22.57
C ALA A 247 -24.43 -28.51 22.37
N GLY A 248 -23.44 -29.38 22.17
CA GLY A 248 -23.63 -30.82 21.94
C GLY A 248 -23.28 -31.33 20.54
N GLY A 249 -22.74 -30.47 19.66
CA GLY A 249 -22.25 -30.88 18.34
C GLY A 249 -20.93 -31.66 18.39
N VAL A 250 -20.68 -32.48 17.37
CA VAL A 250 -19.39 -33.12 17.11
C VAL A 250 -18.32 -32.03 16.98
N ASP A 251 -17.12 -32.24 17.54
CA ASP A 251 -16.00 -31.30 17.46
C ASP A 251 -15.80 -30.76 16.03
N GLY A 252 -16.16 -29.49 15.78
CA GLY A 252 -15.83 -28.78 14.53
C GLY A 252 -16.94 -27.97 13.86
N GLU A 253 -18.22 -28.17 14.17
CA GLU A 253 -19.32 -27.41 13.53
C GLU A 253 -19.41 -25.99 14.11
N VAL A 254 -18.69 -25.03 13.51
CA VAL A 254 -18.79 -23.61 13.85
C VAL A 254 -19.69 -22.93 12.82
N SER A 255 -20.87 -22.49 13.26
CA SER A 255 -21.72 -21.59 12.50
C SER A 255 -21.23 -20.15 12.69
N GLU A 256 -21.12 -19.37 11.63
CA GLU A 256 -20.89 -17.92 11.74
C GLU A 256 -22.12 -17.19 11.21
N GLU A 257 -22.71 -16.28 11.98
CA GLU A 257 -23.81 -15.42 11.52
C GLU A 257 -23.31 -14.00 11.35
N TRP A 258 -23.50 -13.43 10.16
CA TRP A 258 -23.12 -12.07 9.82
C TRP A 258 -24.37 -11.23 9.65
N ILE A 259 -24.38 -10.06 10.27
CA ILE A 259 -25.53 -9.14 10.25
C ILE A 259 -25.12 -7.89 9.50
N TYR A 260 -25.94 -7.53 8.52
CA TYR A 260 -25.79 -6.35 7.68
C TYR A 260 -27.00 -5.41 7.85
N GLY A 261 -26.72 -4.11 7.93
CA GLY A 261 -27.71 -3.05 8.01
C GLY A 261 -28.15 -2.70 9.44
N LYS A 262 -28.77 -1.52 9.59
CA LYS A 262 -29.28 -0.98 10.86
C LYS A 262 -30.74 -0.57 10.69
N VAL A 263 -31.57 -0.79 11.71
CA VAL A 263 -32.95 -0.27 11.75
C VAL A 263 -32.91 1.26 11.60
N PRO A 264 -33.70 1.90 10.70
CA PRO A 264 -34.88 1.41 9.98
C PRO A 264 -34.63 0.81 8.57
N GLN A 265 -33.37 0.62 8.15
CA GLN A 265 -33.04 0.03 6.86
C GLN A 265 -33.24 -1.50 6.86
N THR A 266 -33.24 -2.11 5.68
CA THR A 266 -33.39 -3.57 5.51
C THR A 266 -32.21 -4.30 6.16
N MET A 267 -32.49 -5.16 7.13
CA MET A 267 -31.49 -6.00 7.79
C MET A 267 -31.34 -7.34 7.06
N ARG A 268 -30.11 -7.84 6.94
CA ARG A 268 -29.82 -9.16 6.37
C ARG A 268 -29.00 -9.97 7.36
N PHE A 269 -29.45 -11.18 7.64
CA PHE A 269 -28.77 -12.15 8.49
C PHE A 269 -28.26 -13.28 7.61
N VAL A 270 -26.94 -13.45 7.54
CA VAL A 270 -26.28 -14.44 6.70
C VAL A 270 -25.61 -15.46 7.60
N ARG A 271 -26.15 -16.68 7.66
CA ARG A 271 -25.54 -17.78 8.41
C ARG A 271 -24.65 -18.60 7.49
N PHE A 272 -23.41 -18.78 7.92
CA PHE A 272 -22.39 -19.59 7.29
C PHE A 272 -22.17 -20.87 8.06
N GLU A 273 -21.92 -21.95 7.32
CA GLU A 273 -21.37 -23.19 7.82
C GLU A 273 -20.14 -23.52 6.97
N GLY A 274 -19.00 -23.80 7.62
CA GLY A 274 -17.75 -23.97 6.89
C GLY A 274 -17.35 -22.69 6.16
N ASP A 275 -17.43 -22.63 4.83
CA ASP A 275 -17.21 -21.41 4.02
C ASP A 275 -18.42 -20.99 3.19
N ARG A 276 -19.58 -21.62 3.37
CA ARG A 276 -20.77 -21.43 2.53
C ARG A 276 -21.94 -20.86 3.30
N VAL A 277 -22.75 -20.05 2.64
CA VAL A 277 -24.04 -19.57 3.17
C VAL A 277 -25.03 -20.72 3.17
N VAL A 278 -25.62 -21.00 4.33
CA VAL A 278 -26.66 -22.04 4.50
C VAL A 278 -28.04 -21.42 4.71
N LEU A 279 -28.10 -20.25 5.35
CA LEU A 279 -29.36 -19.58 5.64
C LEU A 279 -29.22 -18.07 5.45
N LEU A 280 -30.14 -17.49 4.70
CA LEU A 280 -30.27 -16.04 4.55
C LEU A 280 -31.64 -15.62 5.07
N LYS A 281 -31.67 -14.63 5.97
CA LYS A 281 -32.91 -14.00 6.43
C LYS A 281 -32.89 -12.52 6.09
N ILE A 282 -33.93 -12.03 5.43
CA ILE A 282 -34.06 -10.63 5.02
C ILE A 282 -35.24 -10.02 5.78
N ALA A 283 -34.95 -9.04 6.63
CA ALA A 283 -35.94 -8.27 7.36
C ALA A 283 -36.06 -6.87 6.74
N ALA A 284 -37.01 -6.72 5.82
CA ALA A 284 -37.36 -5.44 5.22
C ALA A 284 -38.49 -4.75 5.99
N LEU A 285 -38.45 -3.42 6.07
CA LEU A 285 -39.44 -2.64 6.81
C LEU A 285 -40.86 -2.85 6.23
N GLY A 286 -41.79 -3.32 7.07
CA GLY A 286 -43.19 -3.54 6.69
C GLY A 286 -43.48 -4.82 5.89
N LYS A 287 -42.47 -5.67 5.66
CA LYS A 287 -42.63 -6.99 5.05
C LYS A 287 -42.39 -8.09 6.09
N PRO A 288 -43.03 -9.27 5.97
CA PRO A 288 -42.66 -10.43 6.78
C PRO A 288 -41.20 -10.83 6.51
N LEU A 289 -40.58 -11.52 7.47
CA LEU A 289 -39.21 -12.03 7.36
C LEU A 289 -39.12 -13.00 6.18
N ASP A 290 -38.28 -12.67 5.19
CA ASP A 290 -38.02 -13.56 4.06
C ASP A 290 -36.88 -14.52 4.43
N ILE A 291 -37.09 -15.82 4.26
CA ILE A 291 -36.16 -16.87 4.69
C ILE A 291 -35.80 -17.74 3.48
N HIS A 292 -34.51 -17.75 3.15
CA HIS A 292 -33.95 -18.55 2.08
C HIS A 292 -33.06 -19.64 2.70
N ASP A 293 -33.42 -20.90 2.45
CA ASP A 293 -32.75 -22.10 2.98
C ASP A 293 -32.27 -23.07 1.89
N LYS A 294 -32.62 -22.80 0.63
CA LYS A 294 -32.27 -23.65 -0.53
C LYS A 294 -31.11 -23.05 -1.31
N ASP A 295 -30.23 -23.90 -1.84
CA ASP A 295 -29.11 -23.47 -2.70
C ASP A 295 -29.62 -22.79 -3.97
N GLU A 296 -29.26 -21.52 -4.14
CA GLU A 296 -29.65 -20.65 -5.26
C GLU A 296 -28.50 -20.48 -6.27
N MET A 297 -27.34 -21.11 -6.04
CA MET A 297 -26.14 -20.99 -6.88
C MET A 297 -26.20 -21.78 -8.20
N ALA A 298 -27.38 -22.32 -8.57
CA ALA A 298 -27.60 -23.11 -9.78
C ALA A 298 -26.56 -24.23 -10.00
N GLY A 299 -26.11 -24.87 -8.90
CA GLY A 299 -25.13 -25.95 -8.92
C GLY A 299 -23.67 -25.52 -9.07
N TYR A 300 -23.38 -24.21 -9.10
CA TYR A 300 -22.00 -23.72 -9.10
C TYR A 300 -21.32 -24.02 -7.77
N ARG A 301 -20.20 -24.76 -7.84
CA ARG A 301 -19.34 -25.04 -6.69
C ARG A 301 -18.04 -24.28 -6.88
N PRO A 302 -17.76 -23.23 -6.10
CA PRO A 302 -16.50 -22.53 -6.20
C PRO A 302 -15.34 -23.49 -5.91
N PRO A 303 -14.21 -23.35 -6.62
CA PRO A 303 -13.02 -24.13 -6.33
C PRO A 303 -12.59 -23.88 -4.89
N LYS A 304 -12.15 -24.94 -4.20
CA LYS A 304 -11.61 -24.82 -2.85
C LYS A 304 -10.38 -23.91 -2.93
N GLN A 305 -10.23 -23.00 -1.98
CA GLN A 305 -9.02 -22.18 -1.87
C GLN A 305 -7.85 -23.09 -1.48
N GLU A 306 -7.16 -23.63 -2.47
CA GLU A 306 -5.94 -24.38 -2.28
C GLU A 306 -4.78 -23.39 -2.30
N HIS A 307 -4.14 -23.20 -1.14
CA HIS A 307 -2.87 -22.50 -1.08
C HIS A 307 -1.81 -23.44 -1.67
N VAL A 308 -1.39 -23.18 -2.91
CA VAL A 308 -0.28 -23.91 -3.53
C VAL A 308 1.00 -23.45 -2.84
N VAL A 309 1.46 -24.25 -1.89
CA VAL A 309 2.75 -24.09 -1.21
C VAL A 309 3.83 -24.23 -2.28
N ALA A 310 4.53 -23.12 -2.60
CA ALA A 310 5.66 -23.17 -3.50
C ALA A 310 6.85 -23.87 -2.80
N LEU A 311 7.79 -24.42 -3.58
CA LEU A 311 8.99 -25.08 -3.05
C LEU A 311 9.84 -24.03 -2.27
N GLY A 312 9.61 -23.92 -0.96
CA GLY A 312 10.19 -22.90 -0.08
C GLY A 312 9.26 -22.42 1.03
N ASP A 313 7.95 -22.59 0.89
CA ASP A 313 6.97 -22.29 1.94
C ASP A 313 6.93 -23.45 2.96
N THR A 314 6.99 -23.14 4.26
CA THR A 314 6.94 -24.16 5.31
C THR A 314 5.52 -24.72 5.45
N HIS A 315 5.37 -26.04 5.36
CA HIS A 315 4.10 -26.69 5.66
C HIS A 315 3.76 -26.51 7.15
N PRO A 316 2.53 -26.13 7.50
CA PRO A 316 2.08 -26.18 8.89
C PRO A 316 1.89 -27.65 9.25
N THR A 317 2.94 -28.29 9.77
CA THR A 317 2.85 -29.62 10.37
C THR A 317 2.00 -29.51 11.64
N LEU A 318 0.81 -30.11 11.59
CA LEU A 318 -0.02 -30.36 12.76
C LEU A 318 0.76 -31.23 13.75
N GLY A 319 1.11 -30.67 14.92
CA GLY A 319 1.41 -31.45 16.12
C GLY A 319 2.85 -31.50 16.61
N GLN A 320 3.75 -30.59 16.24
CA GLN A 320 5.01 -30.41 16.95
C GLN A 320 5.29 -28.94 17.22
N ASP A 321 5.49 -28.61 18.50
CA ASP A 321 5.95 -27.31 19.02
C ASP A 321 7.39 -27.04 18.57
N THR A 322 7.60 -26.94 17.26
CA THR A 322 8.89 -26.54 16.71
C THR A 322 8.83 -25.05 16.48
N GLU A 323 9.56 -24.34 17.34
CA GLU A 323 9.82 -22.92 17.29
C GLU A 323 10.06 -22.46 15.84
N ALA A 324 9.31 -21.46 15.38
CA ALA A 324 9.46 -20.92 14.04
C ALA A 324 10.93 -20.52 13.80
N PRO A 325 11.54 -20.88 12.66
CA PRO A 325 12.92 -20.50 12.39
C PRO A 325 13.03 -18.98 12.43
N ARG A 326 14.00 -18.47 13.20
CA ARG A 326 14.26 -17.04 13.31
C ARG A 326 14.48 -16.45 11.92
N ALA A 327 13.89 -15.28 11.69
CA ALA A 327 14.09 -14.51 10.46
C ALA A 327 15.59 -14.40 10.14
N PRO A 328 16.00 -14.53 8.86
CA PRO A 328 17.41 -14.47 8.50
C PRO A 328 17.97 -13.10 8.88
N SER A 329 18.87 -13.09 9.86
CA SER A 329 19.59 -11.87 10.26
C SER A 329 20.64 -11.54 9.20
N LEU A 330 20.69 -10.28 8.76
CA LEU A 330 21.70 -9.75 7.84
C LEU A 330 23.13 -9.68 8.42
N GLN A 331 23.35 -10.19 9.64
CA GLN A 331 24.65 -10.18 10.30
C GLN A 331 25.49 -11.36 9.82
N THR A 332 26.69 -11.07 9.31
CA THR A 332 27.69 -12.10 8.96
C THR A 332 28.26 -12.76 10.22
N ASP A 333 28.58 -14.05 10.16
CA ASP A 333 29.12 -14.87 11.26
C ASP A 333 30.33 -14.27 11.99
N ALA A 334 31.04 -13.33 11.38
CA ALA A 334 32.15 -12.60 11.98
C ALA A 334 31.71 -11.60 13.07
N GLU A 335 30.49 -11.04 12.99
CA GLU A 335 29.98 -10.05 13.95
C GLU A 335 29.36 -10.72 15.20
N GLN A 336 28.96 -12.00 15.08
CA GLN A 336 28.55 -12.81 16.23
C GLN A 336 29.73 -13.24 17.12
N LYS A 337 30.96 -13.24 16.61
CA LYS A 337 32.14 -13.68 17.36
C LYS A 337 32.77 -12.61 18.24
N SER A 338 32.45 -11.33 18.03
CA SER A 338 32.95 -10.24 18.89
C SER A 338 32.11 -9.96 20.13
N SER A 339 30.97 -10.62 20.31
CA SER A 339 30.15 -10.49 21.53
C SER A 339 30.51 -11.48 22.64
N ASN A 340 31.41 -12.42 22.38
CA ASN A 340 31.92 -13.35 23.40
C ASN A 340 33.34 -12.98 23.80
N GLY A 341 33.47 -12.06 24.76
CA GLY A 341 34.68 -11.99 25.58
C GLY A 341 35.12 -10.61 26.07
N VAL A 342 34.29 -9.88 26.82
CA VAL A 342 34.78 -9.07 27.97
C VAL A 342 33.71 -9.16 29.06
N GLY A 343 34.03 -9.84 30.16
CA GLY A 343 33.13 -10.04 31.28
C GLY A 343 32.87 -8.75 32.05
N LEU A 344 31.60 -8.41 32.24
CA LEU A 344 31.14 -7.62 33.38
C LEU A 344 30.25 -8.54 34.22
N GLY A 345 30.60 -8.62 35.50
CA GLY A 345 30.17 -9.65 36.43
C GLY A 345 28.67 -9.69 36.69
N LYS A 346 28.24 -10.83 37.25
CA LYS A 346 26.88 -11.04 37.76
C LYS A 346 26.55 -9.97 38.80
N VAL A 347 25.46 -9.25 38.56
CA VAL A 347 24.85 -8.40 39.57
C VAL A 347 24.06 -9.33 40.51
N ASP A 348 24.52 -9.45 41.75
CA ASP A 348 23.81 -10.20 42.79
C ASP A 348 22.58 -9.40 43.24
N LEU A 349 21.39 -9.94 42.98
CA LEU A 349 20.15 -9.46 43.59
C LEU A 349 20.00 -10.10 44.97
N PRO A 350 19.79 -9.34 46.06
CA PRO A 350 19.52 -9.94 47.36
C PRO A 350 18.16 -10.65 47.34
N THR A 351 18.20 -11.98 47.47
CA THR A 351 17.02 -12.82 47.65
C THR A 351 16.49 -12.64 49.07
N ASN A 352 15.29 -12.09 49.20
CA ASN A 352 14.58 -12.07 50.47
C ASN A 352 13.95 -13.46 50.70
N LYS A 353 14.54 -14.28 51.58
CA LYS A 353 13.92 -15.50 52.11
C LYS A 353 13.42 -15.22 53.52
N SER A 354 12.13 -15.47 53.69
CA SER A 354 11.33 -15.46 54.91
C SER A 354 11.88 -16.29 56.06
N GLY A 355 11.74 -15.79 57.29
CA GLY A 355 11.68 -16.61 58.51
C GLY A 355 12.08 -15.90 59.80
N ASP A 356 11.07 -15.62 60.64
CA ASP A 356 11.12 -15.39 62.10
C ASP A 356 11.66 -14.06 62.65
N ALA A 357 10.74 -13.14 63.00
CA ALA A 357 10.59 -12.62 64.37
C ALA A 357 9.41 -11.62 64.51
N LYS A 358 8.38 -12.08 65.24
CA LYS A 358 7.61 -11.36 66.29
C LYS A 358 6.90 -10.03 65.94
N VAL A 359 5.58 -10.14 65.75
CA VAL A 359 4.59 -9.05 65.91
C VAL A 359 4.53 -8.60 67.38
N PRO A 360 4.37 -7.29 67.67
CA PRO A 360 3.48 -6.88 68.73
C PRO A 360 2.37 -5.96 68.24
N ALA A 361 1.27 -6.06 68.97
CA ALA A 361 -0.07 -5.60 68.68
C ALA A 361 -0.25 -4.08 68.68
N SER A 362 -1.38 -3.71 68.08
CA SER A 362 -2.01 -2.40 67.97
C SER A 362 -2.48 -1.75 69.29
N ALA A 363 -2.52 -0.41 69.24
CA ALA A 363 -3.38 0.56 69.97
C ALA A 363 -3.02 0.86 71.45
N PRO A 364 -3.23 2.10 71.96
CA PRO A 364 -4.53 2.82 72.07
C PRO A 364 -4.53 4.19 71.35
N GLU A 365 -5.66 4.75 70.88
CA GLU A 365 -6.81 5.38 71.58
C GLU A 365 -6.58 6.87 71.93
N ASP A 366 -7.56 7.69 71.52
CA ASP A 366 -7.93 9.04 71.97
C ASP A 366 -7.06 10.29 71.73
N ALA A 367 -7.61 11.21 70.91
CA ALA A 367 -8.11 12.54 71.31
C ALA A 367 -8.23 13.43 70.04
N ALA A 368 -9.39 13.51 69.40
CA ALA A 368 -10.51 14.39 69.73
C ALA A 368 -10.25 15.90 69.49
N LYS A 369 -11.06 16.47 68.58
CA LYS A 369 -11.63 17.84 68.59
C LYS A 369 -10.60 18.95 68.36
N HIS A 370 -10.73 19.88 67.42
CA HIS A 370 -11.79 20.89 67.17
C HIS A 370 -11.06 21.91 66.25
N LEU A 371 -11.62 22.79 65.41
CA LEU A 371 -12.94 23.33 65.13
C LEU A 371 -12.71 24.39 64.02
N ILE A 372 -13.62 24.49 63.04
CA ILE A 372 -14.10 25.72 62.36
C ILE A 372 -13.05 26.73 61.86
N MET A 373 -13.00 26.95 60.54
CA MET A 373 -13.83 27.95 59.83
C MET A 373 -13.88 27.69 58.33
#